data_AF-K1TSG2-F1
#
_entry.id   AF-K1TSG2-F1
#
_cell.length_a   1.000
_cell.length_b   1.000
_cell.length_c   1.000
_cell.angle_alpha   90.00
_cell.angle_beta   90.00
_cell.angle_gamma   90.00
#
_symmetry.space_group_name_H-M   'P 1'
#
loop_
_entity.id
_entity.type
_entity.pdbx_description
1 polymer ?
#
loop_
_entity_poly.entity_id
_entity_poly.type
_entity_poly.pdbx_seq_one_letter_code
_entity_poly.pdbx_strand_id
1 'polypeptide(L)'
;MPENSISVASVNTENQTVLLLKTDWKVPFNTDFPDQQYYTGYLERAYNVKSFNASYLDFTFYYTDSAVGKLNFNGSKIIDRGEWLKCDNGTCVLRLYLKTPGVFYGYTVSYTADGKLSIVFKDAPDKLSDAIVALDAGHGGKDCGTIGVNGIYESEVNLNITLTVKEKLEKAGVNV
;
A
#
# COMPACT_ATOMS: atom_id res chain seq x y z
N MET A 1 3.66 -2.32 -26.36
CA MET A 1 2.17 -2.35 -26.25
C MET A 1 1.64 -1.05 -26.84
N PRO A 2 0.39 -0.99 -27.34
CA PRO A 2 -0.18 0.28 -27.77
C PRO A 2 -0.15 1.29 -26.62
N GLU A 3 0.08 2.55 -26.95
CA GLU A 3 0.05 3.65 -25.98
C GLU A 3 -1.34 3.76 -25.33
N ASN A 4 -1.38 4.24 -24.09
CA ASN A 4 -2.57 4.39 -23.27
C ASN A 4 -2.71 5.86 -22.86
N SER A 5 -3.94 6.30 -22.66
CA SER A 5 -4.26 7.58 -22.05
C SER A 5 -5.08 7.40 -20.79
N ILE A 6 -4.79 8.23 -19.79
CA ILE A 6 -5.52 8.23 -18.52
C ILE A 6 -6.34 9.50 -18.39
N SER A 7 -7.59 9.36 -17.96
CA SER A 7 -8.38 10.50 -17.50
C SER A 7 -9.05 10.22 -16.16
N VAL A 8 -9.06 11.22 -15.28
CA VAL A 8 -9.79 11.12 -14.00
C VAL A 8 -11.29 11.08 -14.28
N ALA A 9 -11.92 9.97 -13.91
CA ALA A 9 -13.37 9.79 -14.01
C ALA A 9 -14.08 10.44 -12.81
N SER A 10 -13.57 10.21 -11.60
CA SER A 10 -14.05 10.86 -10.38
C SER A 10 -13.06 10.67 -9.22
N VAL A 11 -13.19 11.55 -8.22
CA VAL A 11 -12.64 11.36 -6.88
C VAL A 11 -13.82 11.47 -5.91
N ASN A 12 -14.07 10.43 -5.11
CA ASN A 12 -15.07 10.43 -4.05
C ASN A 12 -14.35 10.39 -2.69
N THR A 13 -14.81 11.17 -1.71
CA THR A 13 -14.24 11.23 -0.36
C THR A 13 -15.29 11.22 0.74
N GLU A 14 -16.55 10.88 0.45
CA GLU A 14 -17.64 10.99 1.45
C GLU A 14 -17.54 9.90 2.53
N ASN A 15 -17.31 8.65 2.14
CA ASN A 15 -17.18 7.53 3.07
C ASN A 15 -15.75 6.98 3.10
N GLN A 16 -15.16 6.87 1.92
CA GLN A 16 -13.80 6.40 1.72
C GLN A 16 -13.23 7.18 0.55
N THR A 17 -11.91 7.34 0.52
CA THR A 17 -11.25 7.99 -0.62
C THR A 17 -11.16 6.99 -1.78
N VAL A 18 -11.88 7.27 -2.86
CA VAL A 18 -11.91 6.44 -4.08
C VAL A 18 -11.54 7.29 -5.28
N LEU A 19 -10.50 6.87 -6.00
CA LEU A 19 -10.10 7.45 -7.28
C LEU A 19 -10.50 6.49 -8.40
N LEU A 20 -11.30 6.98 -9.34
CA LEU A 20 -11.64 6.26 -10.56
C LEU A 20 -10.92 6.87 -11.75
N LEU A 21 -10.19 6.04 -12.49
CA LEU A 21 -9.46 6.41 -13.70
C LEU A 21 -10.03 5.66 -14.90
N LYS A 22 -10.25 6.37 -16.01
CA LYS A 22 -10.46 5.76 -17.32
C LYS A 22 -9.10 5.53 -17.96
N THR A 23 -8.97 4.37 -18.58
CA THR A 23 -7.80 3.92 -19.33
C THR A 23 -8.30 3.34 -20.64
N ASP A 24 -7.58 3.50 -21.75
CA ASP A 24 -7.98 2.95 -23.06
C ASP A 24 -8.00 1.41 -23.05
N TRP A 25 -7.10 0.82 -22.26
CA TRP A 25 -7.04 -0.60 -21.95
C TRP A 25 -6.46 -0.80 -20.54
N LYS A 26 -6.55 -2.01 -19.99
CA LYS A 26 -6.11 -2.32 -18.62
C LYS A 26 -4.60 -2.10 -18.45
N VAL A 27 -4.24 -0.91 -17.98
CA VAL A 27 -2.85 -0.44 -17.87
C VAL A 27 -2.09 -1.15 -16.73
N PRO A 28 -0.85 -1.60 -16.97
CA PRO A 28 0.04 -2.03 -15.89
C PRO A 28 0.58 -0.81 -15.14
N PHE A 29 0.66 -0.94 -13.82
CA PHE A 29 1.21 0.12 -12.97
C PHE A 29 2.02 -0.46 -11.81
N ASN A 30 2.93 0.35 -11.28
CA ASN A 30 3.63 0.09 -10.02
C ASN A 30 3.28 1.17 -9.00
N THR A 31 3.50 0.87 -7.73
CA THR A 31 3.36 1.82 -6.62
C THR A 31 4.60 1.83 -5.75
N ASP A 32 5.04 3.01 -5.34
CA ASP A 32 6.21 3.16 -4.48
C ASP A 32 6.09 4.38 -3.55
N PHE A 33 7.00 4.49 -2.59
CA PHE A 33 7.15 5.61 -1.66
C PHE A 33 8.55 6.24 -1.81
N PRO A 34 8.81 7.05 -2.85
CA PRO A 34 10.17 7.45 -3.21
C PRO A 34 10.94 8.24 -2.14
N ASP A 35 10.25 8.90 -1.20
CA ASP A 35 10.88 9.63 -0.10
C ASP A 35 10.97 8.84 1.22
N GLN A 36 10.54 7.58 1.23
CA GLN A 36 10.75 6.70 2.37
C GLN A 36 12.25 6.55 2.65
N GLN A 37 12.64 6.81 3.89
CA GLN A 37 14.04 6.66 4.29
C GLN A 37 14.34 5.21 4.65
N TYR A 38 15.32 4.64 3.96
CA TYR A 38 15.89 3.32 4.26
C TYR A 38 17.30 3.48 4.82
N TYR A 39 17.72 2.53 5.66
CA TYR A 39 19.10 2.47 6.14
C TYR A 39 19.76 1.14 5.79
N THR A 40 21.09 1.20 5.66
CA THR A 40 21.93 0.04 5.39
C THR A 40 22.04 -0.83 6.64
N GLY A 41 21.70 -2.10 6.51
CA GLY A 41 21.73 -3.07 7.61
C GLY A 41 22.51 -4.33 7.25
N TYR A 42 21.94 -5.49 7.53
CA TYR A 42 22.58 -6.78 7.28
C TYR A 42 23.09 -6.90 5.83
N LEU A 43 24.33 -7.36 5.67
CA LEU A 43 25.02 -7.51 4.38
C LEU A 43 25.08 -6.23 3.52
N GLU A 44 25.16 -5.06 4.15
CA GLU A 44 25.25 -3.77 3.47
C GLU A 44 24.06 -3.45 2.54
N ARG A 45 22.89 -4.04 2.81
CA ARG A 45 21.69 -3.82 2.00
C ARG A 45 20.82 -2.70 2.59
N ALA A 46 20.32 -1.82 1.72
CA ALA A 46 19.55 -0.61 2.07
C ALA A 46 18.02 -0.80 1.96
N TYR A 47 17.47 -1.80 2.66
CA TYR A 47 16.03 -2.06 2.73
C TYR A 47 15.45 -1.97 4.15
N ASN A 48 16.27 -1.58 5.12
CA ASN A 48 15.84 -1.56 6.52
C ASN A 48 15.09 -0.26 6.82
N VAL A 49 14.02 -0.37 7.61
CA VAL A 49 13.14 0.75 7.98
C VAL A 49 13.13 0.88 9.49
N LYS A 50 13.35 2.10 10.03
CA LYS A 50 13.15 2.38 11.47
C LYS A 50 11.71 2.77 11.77
N SER A 51 11.10 3.51 10.85
CA SER A 51 9.73 3.99 10.87
C SER A 51 9.30 4.27 9.44
N PHE A 52 8.03 4.03 9.12
CA PHE A 52 7.45 4.53 7.88
C PHE A 52 7.32 6.06 7.99
N ASN A 53 7.92 6.79 7.06
CA ASN A 53 8.05 8.25 7.10
C ASN A 53 7.85 8.93 5.74
N ALA A 54 7.43 8.17 4.72
CA ALA A 54 7.08 8.73 3.43
C ALA A 54 6.02 9.82 3.56
N SER A 55 6.14 10.88 2.78
CA SER A 55 5.16 11.96 2.70
C SER A 55 4.24 11.85 1.49
N TYR A 56 4.57 10.98 0.53
CA TYR A 56 3.76 10.72 -0.64
C TYR A 56 3.93 9.29 -1.15
N LEU A 57 2.99 8.85 -2.00
CA LEU A 57 3.11 7.64 -2.80
C LEU A 57 2.93 7.97 -4.28
N ASP A 58 3.66 7.24 -5.12
CA ASP A 58 3.63 7.40 -6.57
C ASP A 58 3.00 6.16 -7.21
N PHE A 59 1.96 6.35 -8.03
CA PHE A 59 1.50 5.34 -8.98
C PHE A 59 2.15 5.62 -10.34
N THR A 60 2.99 4.69 -10.78
CA THR A 60 3.68 4.77 -12.08
C THR A 60 2.93 3.91 -13.09
N PHE A 61 2.28 4.56 -14.05
CA PHE A 61 1.54 3.90 -15.13
C PHE A 61 2.43 3.74 -16.36
N TYR A 62 2.68 2.50 -16.78
CA TYR A 62 3.52 2.21 -17.95
C TYR A 62 2.69 2.20 -19.24
N TYR A 63 3.36 2.40 -20.37
CA TYR A 63 2.75 2.53 -21.69
C TYR A 63 1.68 3.64 -21.73
N THR A 64 1.91 4.75 -21.03
CA THR A 64 0.97 5.87 -20.89
C THR A 64 1.65 7.20 -21.23
N ASP A 65 1.16 7.92 -22.23
CA ASP A 65 1.77 9.17 -22.70
C ASP A 65 1.02 10.43 -22.28
N SER A 66 -0.21 10.27 -21.78
CA SER A 66 -0.97 11.38 -21.23
C SER A 66 -1.86 10.96 -20.07
N ALA A 67 -1.96 11.85 -19.09
CA ALA A 67 -2.87 11.74 -17.97
C ALA A 67 -3.47 13.11 -17.67
N VAL A 68 -4.81 13.18 -17.61
CA VAL A 68 -5.53 14.45 -17.44
C VAL A 68 -6.69 14.32 -16.46
N GLY A 69 -7.25 15.46 -16.07
CA GLY A 69 -8.44 15.52 -15.22
C GLY A 69 -8.13 16.04 -13.82
N LYS A 70 -9.18 16.55 -13.17
CA LYS A 70 -9.06 17.21 -11.87
C LYS A 70 -9.01 16.18 -10.75
N LEU A 71 -7.97 16.24 -9.94
CA LEU A 71 -7.80 15.47 -8.71
C LEU A 71 -8.30 16.32 -7.54
N ASN A 72 -9.49 16.03 -7.02
CA ASN A 72 -10.07 16.76 -5.89
C ASN A 72 -10.22 15.84 -4.67
N PHE A 73 -9.24 15.87 -3.77
CA PHE A 73 -9.22 15.07 -2.54
C PHE A 73 -9.77 15.83 -1.33
N ASN A 74 -10.47 16.96 -1.53
CA ASN A 74 -11.08 17.73 -0.46
C ASN A 74 -12.09 16.86 0.31
N GLY A 75 -11.72 16.42 1.52
CA GLY A 75 -12.51 15.54 2.38
C GLY A 75 -11.85 14.19 2.66
N SER A 76 -10.83 13.80 1.89
CA SER A 76 -10.06 12.58 2.17
C SER A 76 -9.42 12.65 3.57
N LYS A 77 -9.46 11.56 4.33
CA LYS A 77 -8.77 11.47 5.62
C LYS A 77 -7.27 11.15 5.47
N ILE A 78 -6.85 10.59 4.34
CA ILE A 78 -5.51 10.04 4.12
C ILE A 78 -4.71 10.80 3.07
N ILE A 79 -5.36 11.26 2.00
CA ILE A 79 -4.70 11.97 0.90
C ILE A 79 -4.96 13.47 1.05
N ASP A 80 -3.91 14.28 1.06
CA ASP A 80 -4.03 15.73 1.08
C ASP A 80 -4.34 16.27 -0.32
N ARG A 81 -3.52 15.89 -1.28
CA ARG A 81 -3.63 16.30 -2.68
C ARG A 81 -2.98 15.29 -3.61
N GLY A 82 -3.30 15.38 -4.89
CA GLY A 82 -2.64 14.61 -5.93
C GLY A 82 -2.26 15.47 -7.13
N GLU A 83 -1.23 15.06 -7.84
CA GLU A 83 -0.79 15.68 -9.09
C GLU A 83 -0.30 14.64 -10.08
N TRP A 84 -0.53 14.91 -11.37
CA TRP A 84 0.16 14.22 -12.44
C TRP A 84 1.54 14.87 -12.60
N LEU A 85 2.58 14.10 -12.36
CA LEU A 85 3.93 14.49 -12.77
C LEU A 85 4.04 14.39 -14.30
N LYS A 86 5.19 14.81 -14.84
CA LYS A 86 5.43 14.77 -16.28
C LYS A 86 5.24 13.35 -16.84
N CYS A 87 4.41 13.23 -17.87
CA CYS A 87 4.34 12.04 -18.70
C CYS A 87 5.49 12.07 -19.71
N ASP A 88 6.37 11.08 -19.68
CA ASP A 88 7.55 11.00 -20.55
C ASP A 88 7.93 9.54 -20.79
N ASN A 89 8.48 9.26 -21.98
CA ASN A 89 8.92 7.92 -22.40
C ASN A 89 7.89 6.80 -22.12
N GLY A 90 6.62 7.04 -22.47
CA GLY A 90 5.55 6.06 -22.25
C GLY A 90 5.23 5.80 -20.79
N THR A 91 5.52 6.72 -19.88
CA THR A 91 5.20 6.60 -18.46
C THR A 91 4.57 7.88 -17.92
N CYS A 92 3.46 7.75 -17.18
CA CYS A 92 2.87 8.84 -16.39
C CYS A 92 2.92 8.47 -14.90
N VAL A 93 3.28 9.43 -14.04
CA VAL A 93 3.30 9.24 -12.59
C VAL A 93 2.21 10.08 -11.94
N LEU A 94 1.32 9.43 -11.19
CA LEU A 94 0.41 10.08 -10.27
C LEU A 94 1.04 10.11 -8.88
N ARG A 95 1.41 11.31 -8.41
CA ARG A 95 1.87 11.50 -7.03
C ARG A 95 0.70 11.88 -6.14
N LEU A 96 0.56 11.18 -5.02
CA LEU A 96 -0.44 11.46 -3.99
C LEU A 96 0.26 11.78 -2.68
N TYR A 97 0.03 12.98 -2.15
CA TYR A 97 0.62 13.40 -0.88
C TYR A 97 -0.26 12.94 0.26
N LEU A 98 0.37 12.36 1.27
CA LEU A 98 -0.29 11.93 2.49
C LEU A 98 -0.65 13.16 3.33
N LYS A 99 -1.82 13.12 3.97
CA LYS A 99 -2.26 14.16 4.91
C LYS A 99 -1.36 14.25 6.13
N THR A 100 -0.83 13.10 6.56
CA THR A 100 0.18 13.02 7.61
C THR A 100 1.30 12.11 7.13
N PRO A 101 2.56 12.59 7.02
CA PRO A 101 3.69 11.75 6.67
C PRO A 101 3.81 10.54 7.60
N GLY A 102 4.11 9.38 7.04
CA GLY A 102 4.21 8.13 7.80
C GLY A 102 2.87 7.51 8.22
N VAL A 103 1.73 8.06 7.80
CA VAL A 103 0.39 7.51 8.10
C VAL A 103 -0.27 7.05 6.80
N PHE A 104 -0.22 5.74 6.55
CA PHE A 104 -0.84 5.11 5.39
C PHE A 104 -1.34 3.70 5.71
N TYR A 105 -2.61 3.41 5.43
CA TYR A 105 -3.24 2.13 5.76
C TYR A 105 -3.39 1.20 4.55
N GLY A 106 -2.79 1.58 3.42
CA GLY A 106 -2.86 0.84 2.17
C GLY A 106 -4.05 1.23 1.30
N TYR A 107 -4.21 0.48 0.22
CA TYR A 107 -5.25 0.68 -0.78
C TYR A 107 -5.62 -0.67 -1.40
N THR A 108 -6.74 -0.72 -2.10
CA THR A 108 -7.10 -1.82 -2.99
C THR A 108 -7.26 -1.28 -4.40
N VAL A 109 -6.90 -2.11 -5.39
CA VAL A 109 -7.08 -1.77 -6.80
C VAL A 109 -7.87 -2.85 -7.50
N SER A 110 -8.87 -2.46 -8.27
CA SER A 110 -9.69 -3.34 -9.08
C SER A 110 -10.18 -2.62 -10.34
N TYR A 111 -10.74 -3.37 -11.28
CA TYR A 111 -11.47 -2.78 -12.41
C TYR A 111 -12.97 -2.88 -12.13
N THR A 112 -13.69 -1.77 -12.33
CA THR A 112 -15.15 -1.75 -12.29
C THR A 112 -15.74 -2.53 -13.46
N ALA A 113 -17.02 -2.87 -13.39
CA ALA A 113 -17.72 -3.57 -14.48
C ALA A 113 -17.68 -2.81 -15.81
N ASP A 114 -17.67 -1.48 -15.77
CA ASP A 114 -17.52 -0.59 -16.93
C ASP A 114 -16.05 -0.28 -17.29
N GLY A 115 -15.09 -1.03 -16.72
CA GLY A 115 -13.69 -1.03 -17.15
C GLY A 115 -12.81 0.09 -16.60
N LYS A 116 -13.28 0.89 -15.63
CA LYS A 116 -12.45 1.91 -14.98
C LYS A 116 -11.54 1.27 -13.95
N LEU A 117 -10.32 1.79 -13.82
CA LEU A 117 -9.42 1.45 -12.72
C LEU A 117 -9.90 2.15 -11.46
N SER A 118 -10.26 1.38 -10.43
CA SER A 118 -10.70 1.86 -9.14
C SER A 118 -9.60 1.67 -8.12
N ILE A 119 -9.13 2.78 -7.53
CA ILE A 119 -8.17 2.78 -6.42
C ILE A 119 -8.91 3.26 -5.17
N VAL A 120 -9.00 2.39 -4.18
CA VAL A 120 -9.72 2.64 -2.93
C VAL A 120 -8.71 2.72 -1.80
N PHE A 121 -8.54 3.90 -1.19
CA PHE A 121 -7.60 4.11 -0.09
C PHE A 121 -8.24 3.73 1.25
N LYS A 122 -7.53 2.99 2.08
CA LYS A 122 -8.03 2.56 3.40
C LYS A 122 -7.86 3.70 4.39
N ASP A 123 -8.92 3.99 5.14
CA ASP A 123 -8.85 4.86 6.30
C ASP A 123 -8.31 4.09 7.52
N ALA A 124 -7.87 4.81 8.54
CA ALA A 124 -7.63 4.21 9.84
C ALA A 124 -8.94 3.59 10.37
N PRO A 125 -8.90 2.42 11.01
CA PRO A 125 -10.05 1.93 11.76
C PRO A 125 -10.33 2.89 12.92
N ASP A 126 -11.61 3.23 13.16
CA ASP A 126 -12.00 4.17 14.23
C ASP A 126 -11.70 3.58 15.62
N LYS A 127 -11.83 2.26 15.75
CA LYS A 127 -11.44 1.49 16.94
C LYS A 127 -10.59 0.30 16.55
N LEU A 128 -9.74 -0.14 17.47
CA LEU A 128 -8.92 -1.34 17.28
C LEU A 128 -9.79 -2.58 16.95
N SER A 129 -10.97 -2.71 17.56
CA SER A 129 -11.93 -3.79 17.30
C SER A 129 -12.51 -3.81 15.88
N ASP A 130 -12.39 -2.71 15.13
CA ASP A 130 -12.87 -2.63 13.74
C ASP A 130 -11.81 -3.17 12.76
N ALA A 131 -10.60 -3.45 13.26
CA ALA A 131 -9.52 -4.00 12.47
C ALA A 131 -9.64 -5.52 12.30
N ILE A 132 -9.19 -6.00 11.14
CA ILE A 132 -8.87 -7.40 10.89
C ILE A 132 -7.36 -7.49 10.74
N VAL A 133 -6.70 -8.30 11.57
CA VAL A 133 -5.24 -8.42 11.60
C VAL A 133 -4.84 -9.84 11.25
N ALA A 134 -4.29 -10.04 10.06
CA ALA A 134 -3.67 -11.31 9.71
C ALA A 134 -2.30 -11.42 10.40
N LEU A 135 -2.07 -12.51 11.12
CA LEU A 135 -0.76 -12.87 11.67
C LEU A 135 -0.20 -14.05 10.90
N ASP A 136 1.05 -13.91 10.44
CA ASP A 136 1.77 -14.93 9.68
C ASP A 136 2.97 -15.44 10.49
N ALA A 137 2.85 -16.67 11.00
CA ALA A 137 3.97 -17.36 11.65
C ALA A 137 4.85 -17.97 10.55
N GLY A 138 5.90 -17.25 10.15
CA GLY A 138 6.79 -17.69 9.08
C GLY A 138 7.42 -19.07 9.32
N HIS A 139 7.67 -19.79 8.22
CA HIS A 139 8.14 -21.19 8.16
C HIS A 139 7.09 -22.21 8.65
N GLY A 140 7.51 -23.42 9.01
CA GLY A 140 6.64 -24.47 9.56
C GLY A 140 6.77 -25.83 8.87
N GLY A 141 6.45 -26.89 9.62
CA GLY A 141 6.49 -28.26 9.11
C GLY A 141 7.92 -28.68 8.74
N LYS A 142 8.17 -28.90 7.43
CA LYS A 142 9.48 -29.33 6.93
C LYS A 142 10.50 -28.20 6.84
N ASP A 143 10.03 -26.95 6.77
CA ASP A 143 10.90 -25.78 6.79
C ASP A 143 10.99 -25.28 8.23
N CYS A 144 12.13 -25.51 8.89
CA CYS A 144 12.35 -25.07 10.27
C CYS A 144 12.77 -23.59 10.35
N GLY A 145 13.03 -22.95 9.20
CA GLY A 145 13.73 -21.67 9.15
C GLY A 145 15.15 -21.78 9.73
N THR A 146 15.65 -20.67 10.24
CA THR A 146 16.97 -20.57 10.87
C THR A 146 17.04 -21.41 12.15
N ILE A 147 18.16 -22.11 12.37
CA ILE A 147 18.40 -22.87 13.60
C ILE A 147 19.28 -22.03 14.53
N GLY A 148 18.78 -21.75 15.73
CA GLY A 148 19.51 -21.03 16.77
C GLY A 148 20.71 -21.81 17.30
N VAL A 149 21.63 -21.11 17.98
CA VAL A 149 22.86 -21.71 18.54
C VAL A 149 22.62 -22.83 19.54
N ASN A 150 21.42 -22.89 20.12
CA ASN A 150 20.96 -23.91 21.06
C ASN A 150 20.06 -24.97 20.41
N GLY A 151 19.95 -25.00 19.08
CA GLY A 151 19.13 -25.95 18.33
C GLY A 151 17.64 -25.58 18.21
N ILE A 152 17.22 -24.42 18.72
CA ILE A 152 15.83 -23.97 18.60
C ILE A 152 15.52 -23.58 17.15
N TYR A 153 14.35 -23.98 16.65
CA TYR A 153 13.88 -23.63 15.31
C TYR A 153 13.19 -22.27 15.30
N GLU A 154 13.47 -21.48 14.27
CA GLU A 154 12.79 -20.20 14.00
C GLU A 154 11.27 -20.36 13.92
N SER A 155 10.79 -21.42 13.27
CA SER A 155 9.35 -21.70 13.14
C SER A 155 8.63 -21.85 14.49
N GLU A 156 9.27 -22.48 15.48
CA GLU A 156 8.70 -22.66 16.82
C GLU A 156 8.62 -21.32 17.57
N VAL A 157 9.67 -20.50 17.45
CA VAL A 157 9.70 -19.15 18.06
C VAL A 157 8.65 -18.25 17.42
N ASN A 158 8.56 -18.25 16.09
CA ASN A 158 7.58 -17.47 15.33
C ASN A 158 6.15 -17.85 15.70
N LEU A 159 5.85 -19.14 15.82
CA LEU A 159 4.52 -19.62 16.23
C LEU A 159 4.17 -19.17 17.65
N ASN A 160 5.09 -19.32 18.60
CA ASN A 160 4.86 -18.93 20.00
C ASN A 160 4.61 -17.42 20.13
N ILE A 161 5.40 -16.60 19.42
CA ILE A 161 5.19 -15.15 19.38
C ILE A 161 3.83 -14.83 18.75
N THR A 162 3.52 -15.45 17.62
CA THR A 162 2.26 -15.24 16.88
C THR A 162 1.04 -15.57 17.74
N LEU A 163 1.04 -16.71 18.45
CA LEU A 163 -0.04 -17.09 19.35
C LEU A 163 -0.17 -16.10 20.53
N THR A 164 0.95 -15.64 21.08
CA THR A 164 0.95 -14.63 22.15
C THR A 164 0.36 -13.29 21.67
N VAL A 165 0.67 -12.87 20.44
CA VAL A 165 0.13 -11.66 19.83
C VAL A 165 -1.36 -11.83 19.53
N LYS A 166 -1.75 -12.98 18.96
CA LYS A 166 -3.15 -13.35 18.70
C LYS A 166 -3.99 -13.19 19.96
N GLU A 167 -3.61 -13.82 21.06
CA GLU A 167 -4.38 -13.75 22.31
C GLU A 167 -4.54 -12.31 22.83
N LYS A 168 -3.51 -11.48 22.70
CA LYS A 168 -3.56 -10.06 23.12
C LYS A 168 -4.52 -9.25 22.24
N LEU A 169 -4.50 -9.49 20.93
CA LEU A 169 -5.38 -8.83 19.96
C LEU A 169 -6.84 -9.27 20.14
N GLU A 170 -7.10 -10.57 20.30
CA GLU A 170 -8.45 -11.10 20.57
C GLU A 170 -9.01 -10.55 21.89
N LYS A 171 -8.19 -10.48 22.95
CA LYS A 171 -8.57 -9.83 24.23
C LYS A 171 -8.91 -8.34 24.08
N ALA A 172 -8.34 -7.68 23.07
CA ALA A 172 -8.65 -6.29 22.71
C ALA A 172 -9.85 -6.16 21.73
N GLY A 173 -10.51 -7.28 21.39
CA GLY A 173 -11.68 -7.31 20.51
C GLY A 173 -11.35 -7.29 19.01
N VAL A 174 -10.10 -7.54 18.63
CA VAL A 174 -9.66 -7.60 17.23
C VAL A 174 -9.98 -8.97 16.64
N ASN A 175 -10.44 -8.99 15.39
CA ASN A 175 -10.53 -10.23 14.62
C ASN A 175 -9.15 -10.57 14.03
N VAL A 176 -8.64 -11.76 14.35
CA VAL A 176 -7.29 -12.24 13.98
C VAL A 176 -7.36 -13.52 13.18
#